data_AF-A0A918LM07-F1
#
_entry.id   AF-A0A918LM07-F1
#
_cell.length_a   1.000
_cell.length_b   1.000
_cell.length_c   1.000
_cell.angle_alpha   90.00
_cell.angle_beta   90.00
_cell.angle_gamma   90.00
#
_symmetry.space_group_name_H-M   'P 1'
#
loop_
_entity.id
_entity.type
_entity.pdbx_description
1 polymer ?
#
loop_
_entity_poly.entity_id
_entity_poly.type
_entity_poly.pdbx_seq_one_letter_code
_entity_poly.pdbx_strand_id
1 'polypeptide(L)' 'MPSLNITFTDEELEEVRAAAAAEGKSLKQFVHDLPLRERRRRQFVRYALNWGEQHRAEFDDAFPDEVPPADRRHGADAA' A
#
# COMPACT_ATOMS: atom_id res chain seq x y z
N MET A 1 -27.26 -12.44 -6.28
CA MET A 1 -26.15 -11.48 -6.12
C MET A 1 -26.26 -10.45 -7.23
N PRO A 2 -26.11 -9.15 -6.97
CA PRO A 2 -25.99 -8.15 -8.03
C PRO A 2 -24.79 -8.52 -8.92
N SER A 3 -24.98 -8.44 -10.23
CA SER A 3 -23.95 -8.70 -11.24
C SER A 3 -23.24 -7.41 -11.62
N LEU A 4 -21.91 -7.45 -11.70
CA LEU A 4 -21.10 -6.37 -12.26
C LEU A 4 -20.70 -6.77 -13.68
N ASN A 5 -21.23 -6.08 -14.69
CA ASN A 5 -20.83 -6.28 -16.08
C ASN A 5 -19.55 -5.48 -16.34
N ILE A 6 -18.47 -6.19 -16.66
CA ILE A 6 -17.18 -5.60 -17.03
C ILE A 6 -16.80 -6.17 -18.40
N THR A 7 -16.51 -5.29 -19.34
CA THR A 7 -15.98 -5.67 -20.65
C THR A 7 -14.47 -5.65 -20.59
N PHE A 8 -13.86 -6.70 -21.11
CA PHE A 8 -12.42 -6.81 -21.32
C PHE A 8 -12.17 -6.97 -22.81
N THR A 9 -11.05 -6.48 -23.29
CA THR A 9 -10.50 -6.94 -24.57
C THR A 9 -10.02 -8.39 -24.44
N ASP A 10 -9.80 -9.07 -25.56
CA ASP A 10 -9.29 -10.44 -25.55
C ASP A 10 -7.89 -10.52 -24.90
N GLU A 11 -7.05 -9.51 -25.13
CA GLU A 11 -5.71 -9.38 -24.55
C GLU A 11 -5.78 -9.21 -23.02
N GLU A 12 -6.61 -8.28 -22.53
CA GLU A 12 -6.80 -8.08 -21.10
C GLU A 12 -7.35 -9.35 -20.42
N LEU A 13 -8.27 -10.05 -21.07
CA LEU A 13 -8.82 -11.31 -20.54
C LEU A 13 -7.74 -12.38 -20.40
N GLU A 14 -6.82 -12.47 -21.36
CA GLU A 14 -5.73 -13.43 -21.33
C GLU A 14 -4.73 -13.11 -20.22
N GLU A 15 -4.36 -11.84 -20.05
CA GLU A 15 -3.52 -11.40 -18.94
C GLU A 15 -4.14 -11.72 -17.57
N VAL A 16 -5.44 -11.44 -17.40
CA VAL A 16 -6.15 -11.71 -16.14
C VAL A 16 -6.25 -13.22 -15.89
N ARG A 17 -6.47 -14.04 -16.93
CA ARG A 17 -6.45 -15.51 -16.79
C ARG A 17 -5.08 -16.03 -16.40
N ALA A 18 -4.01 -15.55 -17.03
CA ALA A 18 -2.65 -15.93 -16.70
C ALA A 18 -2.31 -15.57 -15.24
N ALA A 19 -2.70 -14.37 -14.79
CA ALA A 19 -2.51 -13.95 -13.41
C ALA A 19 -3.33 -14.81 -12.42
N ALA A 20 -4.59 -15.12 -12.74
CA ALA A 20 -5.42 -16.00 -11.92
C ALA A 20 -4.83 -17.42 -11.81
N ALA A 21 -4.32 -17.97 -12.92
CA ALA A 21 -3.69 -19.28 -12.96
C ALA A 21 -2.38 -19.31 -12.15
N ALA A 22 -1.57 -18.24 -12.21
CA ALA A 22 -0.37 -18.10 -11.40
C ALA A 22 -0.67 -18.08 -9.89
N GLU A 23 -1.83 -17.53 -9.49
CA GLU A 23 -2.31 -17.57 -8.09
C GLU A 23 -3.11 -18.85 -7.75
N GLY A 24 -3.28 -19.79 -8.69
CA GLY A 24 -4.06 -21.02 -8.50
C GLY A 24 -5.55 -20.78 -8.26
N LYS A 25 -6.10 -19.66 -8.76
CA LYS A 25 -7.49 -19.22 -8.53
C LYS A 25 -8.31 -19.28 -9.81
N SER A 26 -9.63 -19.41 -9.65
CA SER A 26 -10.55 -19.15 -10.76
C SER A 26 -10.55 -17.67 -11.13
N LEU A 27 -10.79 -17.36 -12.41
CA LEU A 27 -10.87 -15.98 -12.91
C LEU A 27 -11.85 -15.11 -12.09
N LYS A 28 -13.03 -15.65 -11.78
CA LYS A 28 -14.05 -14.97 -10.99
C LYS A 28 -13.56 -14.64 -9.57
N GLN A 29 -12.92 -15.61 -8.91
CA GLN A 29 -12.40 -15.41 -7.55
C GLN A 29 -11.24 -14.40 -7.57
N PHE A 30 -10.35 -14.50 -8.55
CA PHE A 30 -9.24 -13.57 -8.72
C PHE A 30 -9.73 -12.12 -8.89
N VAL A 31 -10.67 -11.88 -9.81
CA VAL A 31 -11.24 -10.55 -10.05
C VAL A 31 -12.00 -10.03 -8.82
N HIS A 32 -12.71 -10.89 -8.09
CA HIS A 32 -13.35 -10.51 -6.83
C HIS A 32 -12.35 -10.07 -5.76
N ASP A 33 -11.21 -10.76 -5.66
CA ASP A 33 -10.23 -10.51 -4.60
C ASP A 33 -9.41 -9.23 -4.84
N LEU A 34 -9.23 -8.82 -6.10
CA LEU A 34 -8.43 -7.64 -6.46
C LEU A 34 -8.91 -6.34 -5.76
N PRO A 35 -10.20 -5.93 -5.86
CA PRO A 35 -10.70 -4.76 -5.13
C PRO A 35 -10.53 -4.86 -3.61
N LEU A 36 -10.69 -6.07 -3.05
CA LEU A 36 -10.54 -6.30 -1.61
C LEU A 36 -9.08 -6.17 -1.19
N ARG A 37 -8.14 -6.71 -1.97
CA ARG A 37 -6.70 -6.59 -1.74
C ARG A 37 -6.27 -5.13 -1.81
N GLU A 38 -6.74 -4.40 -2.82
CA GLU A 38 -6.43 -2.97 -2.98
C GLU A 38 -6.99 -2.13 -1.82
N ARG A 39 -8.23 -2.41 -1.36
CA ARG A 39 -8.79 -1.74 -0.18
C ARG A 39 -7.93 -1.98 1.07
N ARG A 40 -7.50 -3.22 1.31
CA ARG A 40 -6.63 -3.56 2.44
C ARG A 40 -5.27 -2.87 2.33
N ARG A 41 -4.68 -2.85 1.14
CA ARG A 41 -3.41 -2.15 0.88
C ARG A 41 -3.52 -0.66 1.20
N ARG A 42 -4.56 0.03 0.73
CA ARG A 42 -4.80 1.45 1.04
C ARG A 42 -4.97 1.70 2.54
N GLN A 43 -5.71 0.83 3.22
CA GLN A 43 -5.89 0.92 4.67
C GLN A 43 -4.56 0.74 5.41
N PHE A 44 -3.75 -0.23 5.01
CA PHE A 44 -2.43 -0.48 5.58
C PHE A 44 -1.51 0.74 5.37
N VAL A 45 -1.38 1.24 4.14
CA VAL A 45 -0.52 2.40 3.83
C VAL A 45 -0.93 3.61 4.66
N ARG A 46 -2.24 3.93 4.72
CA ARG A 46 -2.74 5.05 5.52
C ARG A 46 -2.38 4.90 6.99
N TYR A 47 -2.56 3.69 7.54
CA TYR A 47 -2.22 3.44 8.94
C TYR A 47 -0.71 3.56 9.19
N ALA A 48 0.11 2.96 8.33
CA ALA A 48 1.57 3.02 8.45
C ALA A 48 2.10 4.46 8.40
N LEU A 49 1.56 5.31 7.52
CA LEU A 49 1.93 6.73 7.45
C LEU A 49 1.57 7.47 8.75
N ASN A 50 0.35 7.29 9.25
CA ASN A 50 -0.08 7.92 10.50
C ASN A 50 0.73 7.41 11.71
N TRP A 51 1.01 6.11 11.76
CA TRP A 51 1.82 5.53 12.82
C TRP A 51 3.24 6.09 12.77
N GLY A 52 3.86 6.15 11.59
CA GLY A 52 5.19 6.73 11.40
C GLY A 52 5.26 8.20 11.83
N GLU A 53 4.25 8.99 11.48
CA GLU A 53 4.15 10.39 11.93
C GLU A 53 4.11 10.50 13.46
N GLN A 54 3.32 9.66 14.12
CA GLN A 54 3.17 9.68 15.58
C GLN A 54 4.45 9.26 16.32
N HIS A 55 5.27 8.41 15.73
CA HIS A 55 6.50 7.87 16.34
C HIS A 55 7.77 8.53 15.78
N ARG A 56 7.65 9.55 14.93
CA ARG A 56 8.81 10.19 14.29
C ARG A 56 9.79 10.76 15.32
N ALA A 57 9.30 11.44 16.35
CA ALA A 57 10.16 12.01 17.39
C ALA A 57 10.93 10.92 18.16
N GLU A 58 10.26 9.82 18.54
CA GLU A 58 10.92 8.68 19.20
C GLU A 58 11.97 8.04 18.29
N PHE A 59 11.68 7.94 16.99
CA PHE A 59 12.62 7.41 16.01
C PHE A 59 13.83 8.34 15.83
N ASP A 60 13.62 9.65 15.68
CA ASP A 60 14.68 10.64 15.52
C ASP A 60 15.60 10.68 16.76
N ASP A 61 15.04 10.55 17.96
CA ASP A 61 15.80 10.47 19.21
C ASP A 61 16.64 9.16 19.30
N ALA A 62 16.09 8.04 18.82
CA ALA A 62 16.77 6.74 18.83
C ALA A 62 17.82 6.60 17.71
N PHE A 63 17.62 7.27 16.58
CA PHE A 63 18.45 7.20 15.38
C PHE A 63 18.86 8.60 14.89
N PRO A 64 19.59 9.39 15.70
CA PRO A 64 19.89 10.79 15.42
C PRO A 64 20.70 11.01 14.12
N ASP A 65 21.53 10.04 13.72
CA ASP A 65 22.33 10.09 12.50
C ASP A 65 21.51 9.89 11.21
N GLU A 66 20.31 9.30 11.32
CA GLU A 66 19.40 9.04 10.20
C GLU A 66 18.44 10.22 9.95
N VAL A 67 18.42 11.21 10.86
CA VAL A 67 17.54 12.39 10.74
C VAL A 67 17.91 13.20 9.49
N PRO A 68 16.93 13.46 8.60
CA PRO A 68 17.16 14.25 7.40
C PRO A 68 17.79 15.62 7.71
N PRO A 69 18.74 16.11 6.88
CA PRO A 69 19.45 17.37 7.14
C PRO A 69 18.53 18.60 7.27
N ALA A 70 17.31 18.54 6.71
CA ALA A 70 16.35 19.63 6.76
C ALA A 70 15.80 19.88 8.18
N ASP A 71 15.69 18.83 9.01
CA ASP A 71 15.05 18.90 10.32
C ASP A 71 16.05 19.13 11.48
N ARG A 72 17.34 18.88 11.24
CA ARG A 72 18.43 19.09 12.23
C ARG A 72 18.59 20.55 12.70
N ARG A 73 18.02 21.52 11.99
CA ARG A 73 18.17 22.95 12.34
C ARG A 73 17.28 23.41 13.49
N HIS A 74 16.25 22.66 13.86
CA HIS A 74 15.31 23.12 14.89
C HIS A 74 15.73 22.76 16.34
N GLY A 75 16.67 21.82 16.52
CA GLY A 75 17.17 21.42 17.84
C GLY A 75 18.44 22.15 18.31
N ALA A 76 19.12 22.90 17.43
CA ALA A 76 20.40 23.56 17.74
C ALA A 76 20.25 24.97 18.36
N ASP A 77 19.06 25.56 18.35
CA ASP A 77 18.79 26.90 18.88
C ASP A 77 18.31 26.89 20.36
N ALA A 78 18.33 25.72 21.02
CA ALA A 78 17.97 25.57 22.43
C ALA A 78 19.17 25.05 23.25
N ALA A 79 20.26 25.82 23.30
CA ALA A 79 21.37 25.62 24.24
C ALA A 79 22.05 26.96 24.59
#